data_AF-A0A285V7G3-F1
#
_entry.id   AF-A0A285V7G3-F1
#
_cell.length_a   1.000
_cell.length_b   1.000
_cell.length_c   1.000
_cell.angle_alpha   90.00
_cell.angle_beta   90.00
_cell.angle_gamma   90.00
#
_symmetry.space_group_name_H-M   'P 1'
#
loop_
_entity.id
_entity.type
_entity.pdbx_description
1 polymer ?
#
loop_
_entity_poly.entity_id
_entity_poly.type
_entity_poly.pdbx_seq_one_letter_code
_entity_poly.pdbx_strand_id
1 'polypeptide(L)' 'MTNKTYEIRKDGALLFTVQGARCVVDGMGVRVYDDEGDVVFNGDHTHSAVKEPVRQVETGGVE' A
#
# COMPACT_ATOMS: atom_id res chain seq x y z
N MET A 1 -12.47 10.83 -1.74
CA MET A 1 -11.06 10.60 -2.10
C MET A 1 -10.97 9.23 -2.77
N THR A 2 -10.23 9.10 -3.88
CA THR A 2 -10.01 7.78 -4.50
C THR A 2 -9.21 6.91 -3.55
N ASN A 3 -9.81 5.85 -3.02
CA ASN A 3 -9.13 4.89 -2.15
C ASN A 3 -7.99 4.23 -2.95
N LYS A 4 -6.77 4.74 -2.80
CA LYS A 4 -5.58 4.12 -3.38
C LYS A 4 -5.22 2.92 -2.49
N THR A 5 -4.99 1.78 -3.12
CA THR A 5 -4.44 0.59 -2.47
C THR A 5 -2.94 0.54 -2.74
N TYR A 6 -2.15 0.27 -1.71
CA TYR A 6 -0.71 0.04 -1.80
C TYR A 6 -0.37 -1.34 -1.28
N GLU A 7 0.54 -2.02 -1.96
CA GLU A 7 1.15 -3.26 -1.51
C GLU A 7 2.49 -2.93 -0.83
N ILE A 8 2.62 -3.29 0.44
CA ILE A 8 3.88 -3.15 1.17
C ILE A 8 4.65 -4.45 1.03
N ARG A 9 5.82 -4.40 0.38
CA ARG A 9 6.68 -5.55 0.11
C ARG A 9 8.04 -5.39 0.78
N LYS A 10 8.64 -6.52 1.15
CA LYS A 10 10.03 -6.60 1.63
C LYS A 10 10.75 -7.70 0.86
N ASP A 11 11.90 -7.37 0.27
CA ASP A 11 12.67 -8.32 -0.55
C ASP A 11 11.82 -8.97 -1.67
N GLY A 12 10.85 -8.22 -2.22
CA GLY A 12 9.92 -8.71 -3.24
C GLY A 12 8.72 -9.52 -2.71
N ALA A 13 8.71 -9.93 -1.44
CA ALA A 13 7.58 -10.62 -0.82
C ALA A 13 6.53 -9.62 -0.30
N LEU A 14 5.25 -9.86 -0.60
CA LEU A 14 4.15 -9.09 -0.03
C LEU A 14 4.04 -9.34 1.46
N LEU A 15 4.07 -8.27 2.25
CA LEU A 15 3.79 -8.32 3.68
C LEU A 15 2.31 -8.12 3.94
N PHE A 16 1.75 -7.02 3.44
CA PHE A 16 0.33 -6.67 3.59
C PHE A 16 -0.09 -5.60 2.57
N THR A 17 -1.40 -5.46 2.38
CA THR A 17 -2.01 -4.40 1.56
C THR A 17 -2.64 -3.34 2.45
N VAL A 18 -2.53 -2.08 2.05
CA VAL A 18 -3.15 -0.95 2.74
C VAL A 18 -4.05 -0.19 1.78
N GLN A 19 -5.28 0.05 2.20
CA GLN A 19 -6.29 0.75 1.41
C GLN A 19 -6.72 2.01 2.15
N GLY A 20 -6.80 3.13 1.44
CA GLY A 20 -7.26 4.40 2.03
C GLY A 20 -6.25 5.08 2.97
N ALA A 21 -5.18 4.39 3.34
CA ALA A 21 -4.09 4.93 4.15
C ALA A 21 -3.14 5.81 3.33
N ARG A 22 -2.57 6.84 3.98
CA ARG A 22 -1.51 7.65 3.37
C ARG A 22 -0.21 6.85 3.42
N CYS A 23 0.34 6.53 2.26
CA CYS A 23 1.64 5.86 2.13
C CYS A 23 2.70 6.86 1.62
N VAL A 24 3.80 6.97 2.35
CA VAL A 24 4.97 7.78 1.97
C VAL A 24 6.13 6.83 1.72
N VAL A 25 6.73 6.94 0.53
CA VAL A 25 7.97 6.26 0.18
C VAL A 25 9.01 7.34 -0.02
N ASP A 26 10.06 7.28 0.79
CA ASP A 26 11.25 8.12 0.64
C ASP A 26 12.45 7.18 0.42
N GLY A 27 13.56 7.65 -0.13
CA GLY A 27 14.74 6.80 -0.39
C GLY A 27 15.28 6.07 0.86
N MET A 28 14.78 6.40 2.05
CA MET A 28 15.06 5.74 3.32
C MET A 28 14.09 4.61 3.71
N GLY A 29 12.95 4.43 3.03
CA GLY A 29 11.97 3.37 3.32
C GLY A 29 10.50 3.74 3.10
N VAL A 30 9.60 3.02 3.77
CA VAL A 30 8.14 3.13 3.62
C VAL A 30 7.48 3.49 4.96
N ARG A 31 6.65 4.53 4.97
CA ARG A 31 5.80 4.88 6.12
C ARG A 31 4.32 4.83 5.73
N VAL A 32 3.53 4.15 6.55
CA VAL A 32 2.07 4.12 6.42
C VAL A 32 1.46 4.87 7.59
N TYR A 33 0.54 5.76 7.27
CA TYR A 33 -0.20 6.56 8.22
C TYR A 33 -1.67 6.15 8.21
N ASP A 34 -2.25 6.10 9.40
CA ASP A 34 -3.70 6.05 9.60
C ASP A 34 -4.37 7.41 9.22
N ASP A 35 -5.70 7.47 9.24
CA ASP A 35 -6.51 8.66 8.93
C ASP A 35 -6.25 9.83 9.90
N GLU A 36 -5.97 9.56 11.18
CA GLU A 36 -5.60 10.57 12.17
C GLU A 36 -4.17 11.10 11.95
N GLY A 37 -3.39 10.42 11.10
CA GLY A 37 -2.01 10.76 10.76
C GLY A 37 -0.97 10.06 11.63
N ASP A 38 -1.37 9.07 12.42
CA ASP A 38 -0.46 8.24 13.21
C ASP A 38 0.29 7.21 12.35
N VAL A 39 1.57 6.97 12.67
CA VAL A 39 2.39 5.98 11.94
C VAL A 39 2.04 4.58 12.41
N VAL A 40 1.36 3.82 11.56
CA VAL A 40 0.99 2.41 11.83
C VAL A 40 2.01 1.42 11.29
N PHE A 41 2.86 1.85 10.34
CA PHE A 41 3.98 1.06 9.84
C PHE A 41 5.17 1.93 9.44
N ASN A 42 6.37 1.48 9.80
CA ASN A 42 7.63 2.11 9.43
C ASN A 42 8.63 1.05 8.96
N GLY A 43 8.72 0.87 7.64
CA GLY A 43 9.70 0.02 6.97
C GLY A 43 10.94 0.80 6.58
N ASP A 44 12.11 0.17 6.70
CA ASP A 44 13.40 0.69 6.23
C ASP A 44 13.56 0.58 4.69
N HIS A 45 14.74 0.92 4.17
CA HIS A 45 15.11 0.92 2.75
C HIS A 45 14.92 -0.43 2.01
N THR A 46 14.78 -1.54 2.72
CA THR A 46 14.46 -2.86 2.14
C THR A 46 12.98 -3.03 1.79
N HIS A 47 12.14 -2.09 2.24
CA HIS A 47 10.72 -2.09 1.95
C HIS A 47 10.42 -1.24 0.72
N SER A 48 9.45 -1.69 -0.06
CA SER A 48 8.92 -0.97 -1.21
C SER A 48 7.41 -0.94 -1.13
N ALA A 49 6.81 0.18 -1.56
CA ALA A 49 5.37 0.27 -1.73
C ALA A 49 5.06 0.35 -3.22
N VAL A 50 4.31 -0.62 -3.72
CA VAL A 50 3.81 -0.61 -5.10
C VAL A 50 2.37 -0.13 -5.05
N LYS A 51 2.09 0.99 -5.73
CA LYS A 51 0.71 1.39 -5.97
C LYS A 51 0.18 0.45 -7.04
N GLU A 52 -0.72 -0.46 -6.67
CA GLU A 52 -1.39 -1.27 -7.68
C GLU A 52 -2.08 -0.32 -8.68
N PRO A 53 -1.99 -0.56 -10.00
CA PRO A 53 -3.08 -0.10 -10.84
C PRO A 53 -4.34 -0.73 -10.23
N VAL A 54 -5.38 0.06 -9.98
CA VAL A 54 -6.70 -0.50 -9.69
C VAL A 54 -7.04 -1.37 -10.89
N ARG A 55 -6.66 -2.65 -10.83
CA ARG A 55 -7.42 -3.69 -11.49
C ARG A 55 -8.73 -3.60 -10.73
N GLN A 56 -9.66 -2.83 -11.27
CA GLN A 56 -11.07 -3.14 -11.07
C GLN A 56 -11.11 -4.64 -11.21
N VAL A 57 -11.32 -5.34 -10.09
CA VAL A 57 -11.92 -6.66 -10.18
C VAL A 57 -13.22 -6.35 -10.90
N GLU A 58 -13.22 -6.57 -12.21
CA GLU A 58 -14.45 -6.81 -12.94
C GLU A 58 -15.04 -8.01 -12.22
N THR A 59 -15.93 -7.74 -11.28
CA THR A 59 -16.98 -8.67 -10.90
C THR A 59 -17.87 -8.82 -12.14
N GLY A 60 -17.34 -9.51 -13.14
CA GLY A 60 -17.96 -9.75 -14.42
C GLY A 60 -18.54 -11.15 -14.43
N GLY A 61 -19.85 -11.24 -14.21
CA GLY A 61 -20.67 -12.35 -14.68
C GLY A 61 -20.71 -13.56 -13.75
N VAL A 62 -21.78 -13.64 -12.99
CA VAL A 62 -22.48 -14.92 -12.81
C VAL A 62 -22.89 -15.42 -14.19
N GLU A 63 -22.43 -16.60 -14.61
CA GLU A 63 -23.14 -17.53 -15.51
C GLU A 63 -22.70 -18.97 -15.22
#